data_AF-A0A7X7FM49-F1
#
_entry.id   AF-A0A7X7FM49-F1
#
_cell.length_a   1.000
_cell.length_b   1.000
_cell.length_c   1.000
_cell.angle_alpha   90.00
_cell.angle_beta   90.00
_cell.angle_gamma   90.00
#
_symmetry.space_group_name_H-M   'P 1'
#
loop_
_entity.id
_entity.type
_entity.pdbx_description
1 polymer ?
#
loop_
_entity_poly.entity_id
_entity_poly.type
_entity_poly.pdbx_seq_one_letter_code
_entity_poly.pdbx_strand_id
1 'polypeptide(L)'
;MINPEIAAIFNEIADLLELTGGDPFRVNSYRKAARSIEDLAEDVADVANRGELKKIAGVGKGTAERIMQYLTTGKINVHQELLESIPRGLPELLTVPGLGPKKVQALHRELGVGSMADLEAVIADGRAEKLSGFGKKSVEKIAEGLAFLKRSAGRTPLGAVLPLAEGLRDAVREFTGVRRVEIAGSARRGCETVGDIDLLCIAEDGEKVVKSFTKLPQVTGVRAAGETKGSVLVAGPIRGEIQVDLRVVPEESFGAALQYFTGSKEHNVRLRELAVKRGWKLNEYGLFEGDRPIAGREEAEIYEKLDLRPVPPELREDRGEIECRGEVPRLVSPEDIKGDMHIHSTASDGRSTIEEMAEAARARGYSYLAFCDHSKSSAIANGLDETRLLRHIEDIRAAGKRVKGITLLAGIECDILANGKLDYADDVLAQLDWVIASIHSAQQQDRASLTRRSIAAMENPFICCLGHPSGRLIGRRDAMDLDWDAIFAAAARTGCALEISASWQRLDLKDVHVRQAIDAGCHFAINTDAHSTEQLDQMPLGVQTARRGWATADRVLNTWPEPRLREWIAAKRKAGG
;
A
#
# COMPACT_ATOMS: atom_id res chain seq x y z
N MET A 1 15.18 1.21 8.02
CA MET A 1 15.39 0.32 9.17
C MET A 1 15.36 -1.12 8.69
N ILE A 2 16.29 -1.96 9.15
CA ILE A 2 16.37 -3.37 8.72
C ILE A 2 15.39 -4.31 9.48
N ASN A 3 14.71 -3.78 10.50
CA ASN A 3 13.85 -4.53 11.40
C ASN A 3 12.74 -5.34 10.68
N PRO A 4 11.98 -4.77 9.72
CA PRO A 4 10.93 -5.54 9.03
C PRO A 4 11.49 -6.73 8.25
N GLU A 5 12.70 -6.60 7.72
CA GLU A 5 13.38 -7.66 6.98
C GLU A 5 13.78 -8.82 7.91
N ILE A 6 14.41 -8.51 9.05
CA ILE A 6 14.76 -9.53 10.06
C ILE A 6 13.50 -10.19 10.65
N ALA A 7 12.46 -9.42 10.91
CA ALA A 7 11.19 -9.95 11.40
C ALA A 7 10.53 -10.88 10.39
N ALA A 8 10.52 -10.51 9.11
CA ALA A 8 10.04 -11.37 8.03
C ALA A 8 10.81 -12.69 7.99
N ILE A 9 12.14 -12.64 8.05
CA ILE A 9 13.00 -13.84 8.06
C ILE A 9 12.71 -14.71 9.30
N PHE A 10 12.50 -14.13 10.47
CA PHE A 10 12.17 -14.90 11.68
C PHE A 10 10.78 -15.52 11.64
N ASN A 11 9.81 -14.82 11.05
CA ASN A 11 8.50 -15.39 10.78
C ASN A 11 8.61 -16.57 9.80
N GLU A 12 9.40 -16.42 8.74
CA GLU A 12 9.66 -17.48 7.78
C GLU A 12 10.37 -18.68 8.42
N ILE A 13 11.40 -18.47 9.26
CA ILE A 13 12.02 -19.55 10.04
C ILE A 13 10.98 -20.29 10.90
N ALA A 14 10.07 -19.56 11.54
CA ALA A 14 9.01 -20.18 12.35
C ALA A 14 8.05 -21.01 11.50
N ASP A 15 7.64 -20.49 10.35
CA ASP A 15 6.82 -21.19 9.36
C ASP A 15 7.50 -22.49 8.86
N LEU A 16 8.79 -22.41 8.52
CA LEU A 16 9.60 -23.54 8.05
C LEU A 16 9.82 -24.60 9.13
N LEU A 17 10.03 -24.18 10.38
CA LEU A 17 10.13 -25.09 11.52
C LEU A 17 8.81 -25.81 11.77
N GLU A 18 7.69 -25.10 11.71
CA GLU A 18 6.38 -25.73 11.90
C GLU A 18 6.07 -26.71 10.75
N LEU A 19 6.45 -26.37 9.51
CA LEU A 19 6.32 -27.23 8.33
C LEU A 19 7.15 -28.52 8.43
N THR A 20 8.34 -28.45 9.01
CA THR A 20 9.25 -29.61 9.19
C THR A 20 8.98 -30.40 10.48
N GLY A 21 7.98 -30.01 11.28
CA GLY A 21 7.68 -30.66 12.56
C GLY A 21 8.72 -30.37 13.66
N GLY A 22 9.41 -29.25 13.55
CA GLY A 22 10.37 -28.74 14.53
C GLY A 22 9.72 -28.40 15.87
N ASP A 23 10.58 -28.18 16.87
CA ASP A 23 10.18 -27.93 18.26
C ASP A 23 9.21 -26.72 18.39
N PRO A 24 7.97 -26.92 18.91
CA PRO A 24 7.00 -25.84 19.12
C PRO A 24 7.52 -24.68 19.98
N PHE A 25 8.43 -24.96 20.92
CA PHE A 25 9.05 -23.92 21.73
C PHE A 25 9.92 -22.98 20.88
N ARG A 26 10.66 -23.54 19.92
CA ARG A 26 11.47 -22.76 18.98
C ARG A 26 10.62 -21.98 17.99
N VAL A 27 9.55 -22.57 17.46
CA VAL A 27 8.57 -21.86 16.61
C VAL A 27 8.05 -20.63 17.34
N ASN A 28 7.55 -20.79 18.57
CA ASN A 28 7.04 -19.68 19.37
C ASN A 28 8.11 -18.65 19.71
N SER A 29 9.36 -19.09 19.97
CA SER A 29 10.47 -18.19 20.22
C SER A 29 10.79 -17.31 19.02
N TYR A 30 10.78 -17.85 17.79
CA TYR A 30 11.01 -17.06 16.58
C TYR A 30 9.83 -16.15 16.26
N ARG A 31 8.58 -16.59 16.42
CA ARG A 31 7.41 -15.71 16.29
C ARG A 31 7.44 -14.55 17.26
N LYS A 32 7.80 -14.82 18.51
CA LYS A 32 7.92 -13.80 19.55
C LYS A 32 9.06 -12.83 19.22
N ALA A 33 10.21 -13.33 18.79
CA ALA A 33 11.33 -12.49 18.36
C ALA A 33 10.99 -11.66 17.12
N ALA A 34 10.35 -12.26 16.11
CA ALA A 34 9.91 -11.57 14.90
C ALA A 34 9.01 -10.39 15.26
N ARG A 35 7.97 -10.65 16.06
CA ARG A 35 7.07 -9.63 16.58
C ARG A 35 7.83 -8.54 17.35
N SER A 36 8.67 -8.93 18.31
CA SER A 36 9.42 -7.95 19.10
C SER A 36 10.48 -7.15 18.34
N ILE A 37 10.95 -7.64 17.19
CA ILE A 37 11.84 -6.90 16.28
C ILE A 37 11.03 -6.01 15.34
N GLU A 38 9.91 -6.50 14.81
CA GLU A 38 8.95 -5.72 14.02
C GLU A 38 8.38 -4.54 14.82
N ASP A 39 8.20 -4.76 16.13
CA ASP A 39 7.72 -3.79 17.12
C ASP A 39 8.83 -2.91 17.71
N LEU A 40 10.10 -3.11 17.32
CA LEU A 40 11.23 -2.34 17.85
C LEU A 40 11.26 -0.94 17.22
N ALA A 41 11.20 0.11 18.04
CA ALA A 41 11.10 1.51 17.62
C ALA A 41 12.39 2.10 17.03
N GLU A 42 13.54 1.48 17.32
CA GLU A 42 14.85 1.89 16.81
C GLU A 42 15.43 0.80 15.92
N ASP A 43 16.40 1.13 15.07
CA ASP A 43 17.02 0.14 14.20
C ASP A 43 17.69 -0.94 15.06
N VAL A 44 17.36 -2.21 14.79
CA VAL A 44 17.93 -3.36 15.48
C VAL A 44 19.46 -3.43 15.29
N ALA A 45 19.99 -2.83 14.22
CA ALA A 45 21.42 -2.62 14.03
C ALA A 45 22.00 -1.67 15.08
N ASP A 46 21.29 -0.60 15.45
CA ASP A 46 21.74 0.32 16.50
C ASP A 46 21.69 -0.32 17.88
N VAL A 47 20.65 -1.13 18.15
CA VAL A 47 20.56 -1.94 19.39
C VAL A 47 21.67 -2.98 19.46
N ALA A 48 22.01 -3.59 18.32
CA ALA A 48 23.14 -4.50 18.18
C ALA A 48 24.47 -3.81 18.47
N ASN A 49 24.70 -2.62 17.92
CA ASN A 49 25.92 -1.84 18.14
C ASN A 49 26.12 -1.46 19.62
N ARG A 50 25.03 -1.26 20.37
CA ARG A 50 25.09 -1.03 21.83
C ARG A 50 25.22 -2.31 22.66
N GLY A 51 25.17 -3.49 22.04
CA GLY A 51 25.22 -4.78 22.73
C GLY A 51 23.94 -5.12 23.49
N GLU A 52 22.82 -4.50 23.13
CA GLU A 52 21.58 -4.51 23.90
C GLU A 52 20.51 -5.47 23.37
N LEU A 53 20.81 -6.28 22.36
CA LEU A 53 19.84 -7.18 21.71
C LEU A 53 19.06 -8.07 22.69
N LYS A 54 19.71 -8.53 23.77
CA LYS A 54 19.08 -9.38 24.78
C LYS A 54 18.12 -8.63 25.71
N LYS A 55 18.09 -7.30 25.65
CA LYS A 55 17.10 -6.46 26.34
C LYS A 55 15.77 -6.42 25.58
N ILE A 56 15.77 -6.76 24.29
CA ILE A 56 14.55 -6.87 23.49
C ILE A 56 13.75 -8.07 24.00
N ALA A 57 12.49 -7.84 24.36
CA ALA A 57 11.60 -8.90 24.82
C ALA A 57 11.53 -10.02 23.77
N GLY A 58 11.60 -11.29 24.20
CA GLY A 58 11.58 -12.42 23.26
C GLY A 58 12.88 -12.69 22.49
N VAL A 59 13.89 -11.83 22.60
CA VAL A 59 15.22 -12.06 22.01
C VAL A 59 16.17 -12.68 23.05
N GLY A 60 16.27 -14.00 23.02
CA GLY A 60 17.24 -14.76 23.82
C GLY A 60 18.64 -14.78 23.20
N LYS A 61 19.60 -15.45 23.86
CA LYS A 61 20.99 -15.59 23.39
C LYS A 61 21.07 -16.07 21.93
N GLY A 62 20.37 -17.15 21.59
CA GLY A 62 20.41 -17.71 20.24
C GLY A 62 19.73 -16.81 19.20
N THR A 63 18.70 -16.05 19.56
CA THR A 63 18.06 -15.10 18.65
C THR A 63 18.98 -13.92 18.39
N ALA A 64 19.61 -13.37 19.43
CA ALA A 64 20.58 -12.28 19.31
C ALA A 64 21.78 -12.66 18.41
N GLU A 65 22.30 -13.88 18.55
CA GLU A 65 23.36 -14.40 17.67
C GLU A 65 22.95 -14.41 16.19
N ARG A 66 21.69 -14.71 15.89
CA ARG A 66 21.15 -14.75 14.52
C ARG A 66 20.90 -13.36 13.94
N ILE A 67 20.45 -12.42 14.77
CA ILE A 67 20.37 -11.00 14.39
C ILE A 67 21.77 -10.51 14.01
N MET A 68 22.78 -10.73 14.87
CA MET A 68 24.17 -10.36 14.59
C MET A 68 24.71 -11.03 13.31
N GLN A 69 24.40 -12.31 13.12
CA GLN A 69 24.78 -13.03 11.91
C GLN A 69 24.21 -12.34 10.67
N TYR A 70 22.92 -12.02 10.68
CA TYR A 70 22.26 -11.33 9.57
C TYR A 70 22.85 -9.95 9.32
N LEU A 71 23.08 -9.15 10.36
CA LEU A 71 23.70 -7.83 10.24
C LEU A 71 25.12 -7.88 9.66
N THR A 72 25.85 -8.98 9.88
CA THR A 72 27.23 -9.16 9.41
C THR A 72 27.31 -9.75 8.00
N THR A 73 26.44 -10.70 7.67
CA THR A 73 26.57 -11.52 6.44
C THR A 73 25.41 -11.35 5.46
N GLY A 74 24.35 -10.65 5.86
CA GLY A 74 23.08 -10.58 5.12
C GLY A 74 22.27 -11.87 5.13
N LYS A 75 22.68 -12.90 5.90
CA LYS A 75 22.03 -14.23 5.90
C LYS A 75 21.98 -14.83 7.30
N ILE A 76 21.02 -15.73 7.52
CA ILE A 76 20.91 -16.53 8.74
C ILE A 76 21.08 -17.99 8.38
N ASN A 77 22.10 -18.68 8.91
CA ASN A 77 22.42 -20.04 8.48
C ASN A 77 21.26 -21.01 8.71
N VAL A 78 20.60 -20.93 9.87
CA VAL A 78 19.42 -21.79 10.16
C VAL A 78 18.30 -21.56 9.14
N HIS A 79 18.13 -20.33 8.64
CA HIS A 79 17.16 -20.06 7.58
C HIS A 79 17.55 -20.77 6.28
N GLN A 80 18.82 -20.69 5.89
CA GLN A 80 19.33 -21.35 4.68
C GLN A 80 19.25 -22.87 4.80
N GLU A 81 19.66 -23.43 5.93
CA GLU A 81 19.59 -24.88 6.21
C GLU A 81 18.13 -25.39 6.14
N LEU A 82 17.17 -24.64 6.70
CA LEU A 82 15.75 -25.01 6.64
C LEU A 82 15.22 -24.97 5.21
N LEU A 83 15.59 -23.95 4.43
CA LEU A 83 15.21 -23.84 3.01
C LEU A 83 15.82 -24.97 2.17
N GLU A 84 17.05 -25.41 2.47
CA GLU A 84 17.69 -26.55 1.81
C GLU A 84 17.07 -27.89 2.23
N SER A 85 16.49 -27.97 3.42
CA SER A 85 15.91 -29.20 3.98
C SER A 85 14.54 -29.58 3.41
N ILE A 86 13.91 -28.68 2.64
CA ILE A 86 12.56 -28.88 2.09
C ILE A 86 12.52 -28.67 0.58
N PRO A 87 11.60 -29.34 -0.14
CA PRO A 87 11.31 -29.03 -1.55
C PRO A 87 11.07 -27.53 -1.78
N ARG A 88 11.73 -26.96 -2.79
CA ARG A 88 11.73 -25.52 -3.10
C ARG A 88 10.34 -24.90 -3.26
N GLY A 89 9.33 -25.67 -3.65
CA GLY A 89 7.96 -25.16 -3.85
C GLY A 89 7.10 -25.14 -2.58
N LEU A 90 7.53 -25.73 -1.45
CA LEU A 90 6.73 -25.76 -0.21
C LEU A 90 6.57 -24.39 0.46
N PRO A 91 7.61 -23.53 0.57
CA PRO A 91 7.45 -22.18 1.11
C PRO A 91 6.44 -21.35 0.32
N GLU A 92 6.39 -21.56 -1.00
CA GLU A 92 5.46 -20.85 -1.88
C GLU A 92 3.99 -21.18 -1.55
N LEU A 93 3.69 -22.40 -1.10
CA LEU A 93 2.35 -22.81 -0.70
C LEU A 93 1.83 -22.06 0.54
N LEU A 94 2.73 -21.62 1.42
CA LEU A 94 2.38 -20.82 2.60
C LEU A 94 1.87 -19.42 2.25
N THR A 95 2.07 -19.01 1.00
CA THR A 95 1.58 -17.73 0.50
C THR A 95 0.08 -17.78 0.16
N VAL A 96 -0.47 -18.98 -0.07
CA VAL A 96 -1.87 -19.17 -0.47
C VAL A 96 -2.79 -18.85 0.71
N PRO A 97 -3.68 -17.85 0.58
CA PRO A 97 -4.68 -17.58 1.62
C PRO A 97 -5.46 -18.85 1.99
N GLY A 98 -5.51 -19.17 3.29
CA GLY A 98 -6.17 -20.38 3.79
C GLY A 98 -5.26 -21.60 3.95
N LEU A 99 -3.98 -21.52 3.51
CA LEU A 99 -2.92 -22.47 3.84
C LEU A 99 -1.97 -21.88 4.89
N GLY A 100 -1.89 -22.57 6.03
CA GLY A 100 -0.82 -22.36 7.02
C GLY A 100 0.10 -23.58 7.10
N PRO A 101 1.22 -23.51 7.86
CA PRO A 101 2.24 -24.56 7.91
C PRO A 101 1.71 -25.98 8.10
N LYS A 102 0.78 -26.17 9.04
CA LYS A 102 0.16 -27.50 9.30
C LYS A 102 -0.60 -28.07 8.10
N LYS A 103 -1.32 -27.21 7.36
CA LYS A 103 -2.08 -27.63 6.17
C LYS A 103 -1.13 -27.96 5.03
N VAL A 104 -0.11 -27.12 4.80
CA VAL A 104 0.91 -27.40 3.78
C VAL A 104 1.64 -28.71 4.09
N GLN A 105 2.00 -28.95 5.35
CA GLN A 105 2.60 -30.22 5.77
C GLN A 105 1.68 -31.42 5.51
N ALA A 106 0.38 -31.32 5.83
CA ALA A 106 -0.58 -32.40 5.58
C ALA A 106 -0.70 -32.70 4.07
N LEU A 107 -0.83 -31.67 3.23
CA LEU A 107 -0.86 -31.79 1.76
C LEU A 107 0.42 -32.45 1.22
N HIS A 108 1.58 -32.04 1.73
CA HIS A 108 2.86 -32.61 1.32
C HIS A 108 2.99 -34.08 1.73
N ARG A 109 2.70 -34.40 2.99
CA ARG A 109 2.89 -35.74 3.55
C ARG A 109 1.88 -36.75 2.99
N GLU A 110 0.62 -36.36 2.85
CA GLU A 110 -0.46 -37.29 2.50
C GLU A 110 -0.74 -37.34 1.00
N LEU A 111 -0.53 -36.24 0.27
CA LEU A 111 -0.83 -36.16 -1.16
C LEU A 111 0.39 -35.86 -2.06
N GLY A 112 1.58 -35.71 -1.47
CA GLY A 112 2.81 -35.46 -2.23
C GLY A 112 2.90 -34.06 -2.82
N VAL A 113 2.10 -33.09 -2.34
CA VAL A 113 2.08 -31.72 -2.89
C VAL A 113 3.40 -31.03 -2.58
N GLY A 114 4.18 -30.69 -3.61
CA GLY A 114 5.47 -30.01 -3.49
C GLY A 114 5.52 -28.64 -4.17
N SER A 115 4.47 -28.28 -4.91
CA SER A 115 4.38 -27.05 -5.71
C SER A 115 2.95 -26.56 -5.85
N MET A 116 2.78 -25.31 -6.31
CA MET A 116 1.47 -24.73 -6.65
C MET A 116 0.72 -25.58 -7.69
N ALA A 117 1.42 -26.14 -8.68
CA ALA A 117 0.83 -27.00 -9.70
C ALA A 117 0.30 -28.32 -9.11
N ASP A 118 1.03 -28.92 -8.15
CA ASP A 118 0.55 -30.11 -7.45
C ASP A 118 -0.68 -29.81 -6.61
N LEU A 119 -0.70 -28.64 -5.94
CA LEU A 119 -1.85 -28.17 -5.17
C LEU A 119 -3.09 -28.05 -6.05
N GLU A 120 -2.95 -27.48 -7.26
CA GLU A 120 -4.04 -27.39 -8.23
C GLU A 120 -4.55 -28.76 -8.65
N ALA A 121 -3.63 -29.69 -8.94
CA ALA A 121 -3.99 -31.02 -9.35
C ALA A 121 -4.81 -31.74 -8.26
N VAL A 122 -4.37 -31.70 -7.00
CA VAL A 122 -5.09 -32.36 -5.89
C VAL A 122 -6.42 -31.70 -5.54
N ILE A 123 -6.57 -30.41 -5.84
CA ILE A 123 -7.86 -29.71 -5.71
C ILE A 123 -8.79 -30.13 -6.84
N ALA A 124 -8.30 -30.07 -8.09
CA ALA A 124 -9.10 -30.35 -9.28
C ALA A 124 -9.61 -31.80 -9.34
N ASP A 125 -8.84 -32.77 -8.85
CA ASP A 125 -9.23 -34.17 -8.81
C ASP A 125 -9.94 -34.59 -7.49
N GLY A 126 -10.16 -33.64 -6.58
CA GLY A 126 -10.90 -33.83 -5.33
C GLY A 126 -10.15 -34.63 -4.26
N ARG A 127 -8.85 -34.93 -4.43
CA ARG A 127 -8.05 -35.59 -3.39
C ARG A 127 -7.86 -34.71 -2.15
N ALA A 128 -7.72 -33.40 -2.33
CA ALA A 128 -7.56 -32.46 -1.22
C ALA A 128 -8.76 -32.50 -0.25
N GLU A 129 -9.99 -32.65 -0.75
CA GLU A 129 -11.21 -32.68 0.08
C GLU A 129 -11.29 -33.89 1.01
N LYS A 130 -10.53 -34.95 0.71
CA LYS A 130 -10.50 -36.18 1.50
C LYS A 130 -9.56 -36.10 2.71
N LEU A 131 -8.73 -35.05 2.79
CA LEU A 131 -7.80 -34.85 3.91
C LEU A 131 -8.51 -34.31 5.15
N SER A 132 -8.06 -34.78 6.32
CA SER A 132 -8.52 -34.24 7.61
C SER A 132 -8.20 -32.75 7.73
N GLY A 133 -9.23 -31.93 7.99
CA GLY A 133 -9.08 -30.46 8.04
C GLY A 133 -9.24 -29.74 6.69
N PHE A 134 -9.53 -30.47 5.61
CA PHE A 134 -9.75 -29.95 4.25
C PHE A 134 -11.17 -30.24 3.74
N GLY A 135 -12.20 -30.02 4.57
CA GLY A 135 -13.58 -30.12 4.07
C GLY A 135 -13.85 -29.16 2.90
N LYS A 136 -14.91 -29.42 2.13
CA LYS A 136 -15.30 -28.67 0.92
C LYS A 136 -15.07 -27.14 0.99
N LYS A 137 -15.60 -26.47 2.01
CA LYS A 137 -15.42 -25.02 2.22
C LYS A 137 -13.96 -24.58 2.38
N SER A 138 -13.13 -25.40 3.01
CA SER A 138 -11.70 -25.12 3.14
C SER A 138 -10.99 -25.25 1.80
N VAL A 139 -11.35 -26.25 0.99
CA VAL A 139 -10.74 -26.46 -0.33
C VAL A 139 -11.16 -25.38 -1.30
N GLU A 140 -12.44 -24.98 -1.30
CA GLU A 140 -12.96 -23.83 -2.05
C GLU A 140 -12.14 -22.56 -1.73
N LYS A 141 -11.93 -22.25 -0.44
CA LYS A 141 -11.13 -21.10 -0.01
C LYS A 141 -9.67 -21.17 -0.46
N ILE A 142 -9.05 -22.35 -0.42
CA ILE A 142 -7.67 -22.55 -0.88
C ILE A 142 -7.59 -22.37 -2.41
N ALA A 143 -8.56 -22.90 -3.16
CA ALA A 143 -8.64 -22.76 -4.61
C ALA A 143 -8.83 -21.28 -5.02
N GLU A 144 -9.69 -20.55 -4.32
CA GLU A 144 -9.86 -19.11 -4.48
C GLU A 144 -8.56 -18.35 -4.20
N GLY A 145 -7.88 -18.67 -3.09
CA GLY A 145 -6.60 -18.08 -2.73
C GLY A 145 -5.50 -18.33 -3.78
N LEU A 146 -5.50 -19.51 -4.38
CA LEU A 146 -4.55 -19.89 -5.43
C LEU A 146 -4.84 -19.17 -6.75
N ALA A 147 -6.11 -19.08 -7.15
CA ALA A 147 -6.54 -18.27 -8.28
C ALA A 147 -6.19 -16.78 -8.07
N PHE A 148 -6.34 -16.26 -6.85
CA PHE A 148 -5.97 -14.90 -6.48
C PHE A 148 -4.47 -14.65 -6.62
N LEU A 149 -3.62 -15.56 -6.12
CA LEU A 149 -2.17 -15.44 -6.27
C LEU A 149 -1.74 -15.52 -7.72
N LYS A 150 -2.36 -16.38 -8.54
CA LYS A 150 -2.11 -16.43 -9.99
C LYS A 150 -2.44 -15.12 -10.69
N ARG A 151 -3.57 -14.48 -10.33
CA ARG A 151 -3.93 -13.14 -10.85
C ARG A 151 -2.95 -12.06 -10.39
N SER A 152 -2.35 -12.22 -9.22
CA SER A 152 -1.42 -11.27 -8.61
C SER A 152 0.05 -11.60 -8.86
N ALA A 153 0.34 -12.73 -9.53
CA ALA A 153 1.69 -13.24 -9.71
C ALA A 153 2.54 -12.25 -10.52
N GLY A 154 3.71 -11.93 -9.98
CA GLY A 154 4.64 -10.99 -10.61
C GLY A 154 4.27 -9.51 -10.45
N ARG A 155 3.40 -9.15 -9.49
CA ARG A 155 3.15 -7.75 -9.12
C ARG A 155 3.38 -7.51 -7.63
N THR A 156 3.98 -6.38 -7.29
CA THR A 156 4.31 -5.99 -5.92
C THR A 156 3.61 -4.67 -5.56
N PRO A 157 3.06 -4.50 -4.34
CA PRO A 157 2.44 -3.25 -3.90
C PRO A 157 3.36 -2.04 -4.06
N LEU A 158 2.82 -0.92 -4.55
CA LEU A 158 3.58 0.29 -4.83
C LEU A 158 4.34 0.81 -3.61
N GLY A 159 3.69 0.90 -2.46
CA GLY A 159 4.32 1.45 -1.26
C GLY A 159 5.49 0.60 -0.74
N ALA A 160 5.57 -0.68 -1.10
CA ALA A 160 6.74 -1.51 -0.82
C ALA A 160 7.85 -1.32 -1.88
N VAL A 161 7.48 -1.08 -3.15
CA VAL A 161 8.43 -0.93 -4.25
C VAL A 161 9.03 0.46 -4.34
N LEU A 162 8.28 1.50 -3.98
CA LEU A 162 8.71 2.89 -4.17
C LEU A 162 10.02 3.21 -3.44
N PRO A 163 10.24 2.83 -2.16
CA PRO A 163 11.52 3.07 -1.50
C PRO A 163 12.70 2.35 -2.19
N LEU A 164 12.47 1.14 -2.72
CA LEU A 164 13.47 0.39 -3.49
C LEU A 164 13.78 1.09 -4.81
N ALA A 165 12.75 1.51 -5.55
CA ALA A 165 12.90 2.23 -6.82
C ALA A 165 13.63 3.56 -6.64
N GLU A 166 13.31 4.30 -5.58
CA GLU A 166 13.97 5.57 -5.22
C GLU A 166 15.43 5.34 -4.82
N GLY A 167 15.71 4.33 -4.00
CA GLY A 167 17.08 3.96 -3.64
C GLY A 167 17.93 3.57 -4.85
N LEU A 168 17.36 2.82 -5.80
CA LEU A 168 18.05 2.45 -7.05
C LEU A 168 18.25 3.65 -7.97
N ARG A 169 17.23 4.51 -8.14
CA ARG A 169 17.34 5.78 -8.87
C ARG A 169 18.47 6.63 -8.31
N ASP A 170 18.51 6.77 -6.99
CA ASP A 170 19.50 7.59 -6.30
C ASP A 170 20.91 6.99 -6.43
N ALA A 171 21.06 5.67 -6.34
CA ALA A 171 22.34 5.00 -6.58
C ALA A 171 22.84 5.19 -8.02
N VAL A 172 21.97 5.11 -9.04
CA VAL A 172 22.34 5.36 -10.44
C VAL A 172 22.71 6.83 -10.66
N ARG A 173 22.02 7.76 -9.99
CA ARG A 173 22.31 9.20 -10.07
C ARG A 173 23.73 9.55 -9.62
N GLU A 174 24.31 8.79 -8.68
CA GLU A 174 25.68 9.01 -8.20
C GLU A 174 26.77 8.48 -9.16
N PHE A 175 26.41 7.79 -10.24
CA PHE A 175 27.41 7.30 -11.20
C PHE A 175 28.04 8.43 -12.00
N THR A 176 29.36 8.37 -12.18
CA THR A 176 30.10 9.37 -12.98
C THR A 176 29.56 9.46 -14.41
N GLY A 177 29.21 10.67 -14.84
CA GLY A 177 28.71 10.93 -16.19
C GLY A 177 27.18 10.85 -16.33
N VAL A 178 26.46 10.48 -15.27
CA VAL A 178 24.99 10.57 -15.21
C VAL A 178 24.58 12.00 -14.89
N ARG A 179 23.60 12.53 -15.64
CA ARG A 179 23.10 13.91 -15.47
C ARG A 179 21.67 13.98 -14.94
N ARG A 180 20.84 12.98 -15.27
CA ARG A 180 19.44 12.90 -14.84
C ARG A 180 19.02 11.44 -14.78
N VAL A 181 18.26 11.07 -13.75
CA VAL A 181 17.62 9.75 -13.62
C VAL A 181 16.20 9.94 -13.12
N GLU A 182 15.23 9.31 -13.76
CA GLU A 182 13.82 9.35 -13.39
C GLU A 182 13.25 7.93 -13.30
N ILE A 183 12.31 7.72 -12.38
CA ILE A 183 11.48 6.52 -12.34
C ILE A 183 10.36 6.70 -13.38
N ALA A 184 10.13 5.69 -14.20
CA ALA A 184 9.08 5.64 -15.21
C ALA A 184 8.07 4.50 -14.89
N GLY A 185 7.39 3.99 -15.92
CA GLY A 185 6.50 2.84 -15.80
C GLY A 185 5.28 3.07 -14.91
N SER A 186 4.69 1.96 -14.46
CA SER A 186 3.52 1.98 -13.57
C SER A 186 3.80 2.59 -12.20
N ALA A 187 5.07 2.58 -11.75
CA ALA A 187 5.47 3.22 -10.49
C ALA A 187 5.28 4.74 -10.58
N ARG A 188 5.73 5.37 -11.67
CA ARG A 188 5.53 6.81 -11.89
C ARG A 188 4.06 7.19 -12.03
N ARG A 189 3.25 6.32 -12.63
CA ARG A 189 1.78 6.51 -12.70
C ARG A 189 1.07 6.26 -11.37
N GLY A 190 1.74 5.69 -10.37
CA GLY A 190 1.16 5.41 -9.08
C GLY A 190 0.20 4.22 -9.05
N CYS A 191 0.36 3.25 -9.96
CA CYS A 191 -0.48 2.06 -9.93
C CYS A 191 -0.30 1.32 -8.60
N GLU A 192 -1.39 0.89 -7.97
CA GLU A 192 -1.41 0.24 -6.64
C GLU A 192 -0.46 -0.97 -6.51
N THR A 193 -0.19 -1.63 -7.62
CA THR A 193 0.84 -2.66 -7.75
C THR A 193 1.65 -2.41 -9.01
N VAL A 194 2.91 -2.84 -9.01
CA VAL A 194 3.87 -2.68 -10.12
C VAL A 194 4.50 -4.02 -10.46
N GLY A 195 4.83 -4.26 -11.73
CA GLY A 195 5.46 -5.51 -12.17
C GLY A 195 6.98 -5.43 -12.07
N ASP A 196 7.54 -4.46 -12.77
CA ASP A 196 8.94 -4.10 -12.85
C ASP A 196 9.16 -2.62 -12.43
N ILE A 197 10.43 -2.26 -12.28
CA ILE A 197 10.87 -0.88 -12.05
C ILE A 197 11.58 -0.39 -13.32
N ASP A 198 11.08 0.68 -13.91
CA ASP A 198 11.70 1.33 -15.07
C ASP A 198 12.48 2.57 -14.63
N LEU A 199 13.76 2.64 -14.98
CA LEU A 199 14.63 3.81 -14.79
C LEU A 199 15.06 4.37 -16.15
N LEU A 200 14.89 5.67 -16.33
CA LEU A 200 15.41 6.40 -17.49
C LEU A 200 16.54 7.33 -17.08
N CYS A 201 17.61 7.34 -17.85
CA CYS A 201 18.83 8.05 -17.52
C CYS A 201 19.37 8.85 -18.71
N ILE A 202 19.89 10.05 -18.44
CA ILE A 202 20.77 10.79 -19.35
C ILE A 202 22.20 10.58 -18.86
N ALA A 203 23.08 10.06 -19.72
CA ALA A 203 24.49 9.92 -19.41
C ALA A 203 25.39 10.10 -20.63
N GLU A 204 26.65 10.49 -20.39
CA GLU A 204 27.67 10.65 -21.44
C GLU A 204 28.12 9.30 -22.03
N ASP A 205 28.22 8.27 -21.19
CA ASP A 205 28.66 6.91 -21.56
C ASP A 205 27.67 5.89 -21.02
N GLY A 206 26.75 5.46 -21.90
CA GLY A 206 25.71 4.51 -21.55
C GLY A 206 26.25 3.14 -21.15
N GLU A 207 27.27 2.64 -21.83
CA GLU A 207 27.82 1.31 -21.59
C GLU A 207 28.44 1.23 -20.20
N LYS A 208 29.22 2.26 -19.83
CA LYS A 208 29.80 2.38 -18.49
C LYS A 208 28.73 2.47 -17.40
N VAL A 209 27.66 3.22 -17.64
CA VAL A 209 26.53 3.33 -16.71
C VAL A 209 25.83 1.99 -16.53
N VAL A 210 25.49 1.29 -17.62
CA VAL A 210 24.86 -0.04 -17.58
C VAL A 210 25.77 -1.04 -16.85
N LYS A 211 27.08 -1.02 -17.12
CA LYS A 211 28.04 -1.88 -16.44
C LYS A 211 28.11 -1.62 -14.94
N SER A 212 28.07 -0.37 -14.49
CA SER A 212 27.99 -0.02 -13.07
C SER A 212 26.66 -0.44 -12.45
N PHE A 213 25.55 -0.23 -13.16
CA PHE A 213 24.21 -0.62 -12.74
C PHE A 213 24.09 -2.13 -12.47
N THR A 214 24.63 -2.97 -13.36
CA THR A 214 24.65 -4.44 -13.18
C THR A 214 25.49 -4.94 -12.00
N LYS A 215 26.29 -4.07 -11.38
CA LYS A 215 27.18 -4.38 -10.26
C LYS A 215 26.72 -3.76 -8.94
N LEU A 216 25.55 -3.12 -8.92
CA LEU A 216 24.99 -2.58 -7.69
C LEU A 216 24.85 -3.71 -6.64
N PRO A 217 25.13 -3.44 -5.35
CA PRO A 217 25.06 -4.45 -4.30
C PRO A 217 23.70 -5.16 -4.18
N GLN A 218 22.62 -4.47 -4.57
CA GLN A 218 21.25 -4.97 -4.56
C GLN A 218 20.96 -5.99 -5.68
N VAL A 219 21.82 -6.09 -6.70
CA VAL A 219 21.62 -6.96 -7.86
C VAL A 219 21.86 -8.42 -7.49
N THR A 220 20.83 -9.24 -7.67
CA THR A 220 20.87 -10.69 -7.45
C THR A 220 21.12 -11.46 -8.75
N GLY A 221 20.78 -10.87 -9.91
CA GLY A 221 21.01 -11.46 -11.21
C GLY A 221 20.97 -10.45 -12.36
N VAL A 222 21.64 -10.76 -13.47
CA VAL A 222 21.63 -9.94 -14.69
C VAL A 222 20.87 -10.67 -15.78
N ARG A 223 19.79 -10.07 -16.29
CA ARG A 223 19.00 -10.62 -17.40
C ARG A 223 19.54 -10.18 -18.76
N ALA A 224 19.92 -8.91 -18.86
CA ALA A 224 20.48 -8.34 -20.09
C ALA A 224 21.37 -7.14 -19.76
N ALA A 225 22.41 -6.94 -20.57
CA ALA A 225 23.27 -5.77 -20.51
C ALA A 225 23.75 -5.43 -21.92
N GLY A 226 23.68 -4.16 -22.30
CA GLY A 226 24.17 -3.62 -23.56
C GLY A 226 24.58 -2.16 -23.43
N GLU A 227 24.80 -1.49 -24.56
CA GLU A 227 25.34 -0.11 -24.58
C GLU A 227 24.39 0.92 -23.96
N THR A 228 23.08 0.78 -24.16
CA THR A 228 22.08 1.77 -23.71
C THR A 228 20.97 1.16 -22.86
N LYS A 229 21.01 -0.16 -22.62
CA LYS A 229 19.99 -0.88 -21.85
C LYS A 229 20.62 -1.89 -20.90
N GLY A 230 20.17 -1.86 -19.65
CA GLY A 230 20.41 -2.89 -18.65
C GLY A 230 19.09 -3.46 -18.13
N SER A 231 19.07 -4.74 -17.78
CA SER A 231 17.96 -5.39 -17.09
C SER A 231 18.52 -6.35 -16.03
N VAL A 232 18.19 -6.09 -14.78
CA VAL A 232 18.68 -6.84 -13.62
C VAL A 232 17.52 -7.35 -12.78
N LEU A 233 17.82 -8.33 -11.94
CA LEU A 233 16.98 -8.79 -10.86
C LEU A 233 17.57 -8.26 -9.55
N VAL A 234 16.70 -7.79 -8.68
CA VAL A 234 17.03 -7.42 -7.30
C VAL A 234 16.08 -8.14 -6.36
N ALA A 235 16.47 -8.31 -5.10
CA ALA A 235 15.58 -8.85 -4.08
C ALA A 235 14.32 -7.98 -3.97
N GLY A 236 13.14 -8.61 -4.08
CA GLY A 236 11.86 -7.94 -3.94
C GLY A 236 11.61 -7.53 -2.49
N PRO A 237 10.96 -6.38 -2.24
CA PRO A 237 10.78 -5.83 -0.88
C PRO A 237 9.82 -6.65 0.00
N ILE A 238 9.08 -7.59 -0.60
CA ILE A 238 8.17 -8.48 0.12
C ILE A 238 8.66 -9.92 -0.03
N ARG A 239 8.75 -10.42 -1.28
CA ARG A 239 9.18 -11.77 -1.62
C ARG A 239 9.75 -11.81 -3.04
N GLY A 240 10.56 -12.83 -3.31
CA GLY A 240 11.08 -13.12 -4.64
C GLY A 240 12.04 -12.06 -5.17
N GLU A 241 12.14 -11.96 -6.48
CA GLU A 241 12.94 -10.94 -7.16
C GLU A 241 12.02 -10.02 -7.97
N ILE A 242 12.40 -8.76 -8.09
CA ILE A 242 11.77 -7.79 -8.99
C ILE A 242 12.75 -7.41 -10.10
N GLN A 243 12.22 -7.29 -11.32
CA GLN A 243 13.02 -6.84 -12.46
C GLN A 243 13.17 -5.32 -12.42
N VAL A 244 14.37 -4.85 -12.71
CA VAL A 244 14.70 -3.43 -12.84
C VAL A 244 15.34 -3.20 -14.21
N ASP A 245 14.69 -2.38 -15.02
CA ASP A 245 15.16 -2.00 -16.35
C ASP A 245 15.74 -0.59 -16.30
N LEU A 246 16.97 -0.42 -16.79
CA LEU A 246 17.62 0.87 -16.98
C LEU A 246 17.77 1.16 -18.46
N ARG A 247 17.41 2.37 -18.87
CA ARG A 247 17.63 2.87 -20.23
C ARG A 247 18.37 4.19 -20.21
N VAL A 248 19.47 4.25 -20.96
CA VAL A 248 20.22 5.48 -21.20
C VAL A 248 19.76 6.05 -22.53
N VAL A 249 19.32 7.31 -22.53
CA VAL A 249 18.80 8.00 -23.72
C VAL A 249 19.52 9.33 -23.94
N PRO A 250 19.61 9.81 -25.18
CA PRO A 250 20.08 11.16 -25.47
C PRO A 250 19.22 12.22 -24.79
N GLU A 251 19.83 13.38 -24.48
CA GLU A 251 19.14 14.46 -23.76
C GLU A 251 17.98 15.04 -24.57
N GLU A 252 18.16 15.16 -25.88
CA GLU A 252 17.16 15.62 -26.85
C GLU A 252 15.96 14.67 -27.00
N SER A 253 16.08 13.44 -26.51
CA SER A 253 15.04 12.41 -26.53
C SER A 253 14.44 12.13 -25.16
N PHE A 254 14.96 12.74 -24.09
CA PHE A 254 14.61 12.34 -22.73
C PHE A 254 13.12 12.53 -22.43
N GLY A 255 12.53 13.65 -22.83
CA GLY A 255 11.10 13.91 -22.70
C GLY A 255 10.24 12.90 -23.45
N ALA A 256 10.63 12.53 -24.67
CA ALA A 256 9.93 11.50 -25.45
C ALA A 256 10.04 10.11 -24.82
N ALA A 257 11.23 9.74 -24.35
CA ALA A 257 11.44 8.48 -23.64
C ALA A 257 10.63 8.45 -22.35
N LEU A 258 10.62 9.54 -21.57
CA LEU A 258 9.87 9.63 -20.33
C LEU A 258 8.36 9.52 -20.60
N GLN A 259 7.83 10.19 -21.62
CA GLN A 259 6.44 10.02 -22.05
C GLN A 259 6.17 8.54 -22.39
N TYR A 260 6.99 7.95 -23.25
CA TYR A 260 6.83 6.60 -23.78
C TYR A 260 6.90 5.52 -22.69
N PHE A 261 7.95 5.51 -21.87
CA PHE A 261 8.15 4.49 -20.83
C PHE A 261 7.33 4.75 -19.57
N THR A 262 6.83 5.97 -19.34
CA THR A 262 5.79 6.18 -18.32
C THR A 262 4.48 5.50 -18.74
N GLY A 263 4.14 5.55 -20.03
CA GLY A 263 2.89 5.00 -20.53
C GLY A 263 1.65 5.71 -19.96
N SER A 264 0.50 5.03 -19.82
CA SER A 264 0.26 3.62 -20.16
C SER A 264 0.42 3.32 -21.66
N LYS A 265 0.35 2.02 -22.02
CA LYS A 265 0.35 1.61 -23.43
C LYS A 265 -0.80 2.28 -24.19
N GLU A 266 -1.97 2.31 -23.59
CA GLU A 266 -3.21 2.86 -24.12
C GLU A 266 -3.05 4.38 -24.33
N HIS A 267 -2.56 5.10 -23.32
CA HIS A 267 -2.24 6.52 -23.43
C HIS A 267 -1.27 6.82 -24.59
N ASN A 268 -0.21 6.02 -24.73
CA ASN A 268 0.75 6.16 -25.83
C ASN A 268 0.11 5.94 -27.20
N VAL A 269 -0.83 5.00 -27.32
CA VAL A 269 -1.58 4.78 -28.58
C VAL A 269 -2.34 6.04 -28.96
N ARG A 270 -3.06 6.66 -28.01
CA ARG A 270 -3.83 7.90 -28.26
C ARG A 270 -2.95 9.06 -28.71
N LEU A 271 -1.81 9.29 -28.07
CA LEU A 271 -0.88 10.34 -28.49
C LEU A 271 -0.31 10.09 -29.89
N ARG A 272 0.01 8.83 -30.22
CA ARG A 272 0.46 8.46 -31.58
C ARG A 272 -0.64 8.68 -32.62
N GLU A 273 -1.89 8.34 -32.31
CA GLU A 273 -3.02 8.61 -33.21
C GLU A 273 -3.19 10.11 -33.48
N LEU A 274 -3.01 10.96 -32.47
CA LEU A 274 -3.02 12.42 -32.64
C LEU A 274 -1.87 12.92 -33.52
N ALA A 275 -0.66 12.37 -33.32
CA ALA A 275 0.51 12.70 -34.15
C ALA A 275 0.29 12.29 -35.62
N VAL A 276 -0.21 11.07 -35.86
CA VAL A 276 -0.47 10.54 -37.20
C VAL A 276 -1.52 11.39 -37.94
N LYS A 277 -2.56 11.87 -37.25
CA LYS A 277 -3.56 12.78 -37.84
C LYS A 277 -2.95 14.10 -38.33
N ARG A 278 -1.78 14.50 -37.82
CA ARG A 278 -1.03 15.68 -38.24
C ARG A 278 0.08 15.35 -39.26
N GLY A 279 0.20 14.10 -39.70
CA GLY A 279 1.29 13.65 -40.56
C GLY A 279 2.63 13.50 -39.84
N TRP A 280 2.61 13.39 -38.50
CA TRP A 280 3.80 13.26 -37.66
C TRP A 280 3.97 11.84 -37.12
N LYS A 281 5.20 11.54 -36.66
CA LYS A 281 5.59 10.27 -36.04
C LYS A 281 6.02 10.53 -34.60
N LEU A 282 5.42 9.85 -33.63
CA LEU A 282 5.82 9.87 -32.22
C LEU A 282 6.39 8.50 -31.82
N ASN A 283 7.59 8.49 -31.26
CA ASN A 283 8.25 7.30 -30.71
C ASN A 283 9.07 7.66 -29.45
N GLU A 284 9.83 6.71 -28.91
CA GLU A 284 10.65 6.88 -27.72
C GLU A 284 11.81 7.89 -27.87
N TYR A 285 12.12 8.33 -29.09
CA TYR A 285 13.20 9.27 -29.39
C TYR A 285 12.72 10.69 -29.66
N GLY A 286 11.43 10.90 -29.93
CA GLY A 286 10.90 12.21 -30.26
C GLY A 286 9.57 12.20 -30.99
N LEU A 287 9.08 13.41 -31.24
CA LEU A 287 8.03 13.72 -32.20
C LEU A 287 8.68 14.29 -33.47
N PHE A 288 8.30 13.76 -34.63
CA PHE A 288 8.95 14.04 -35.91
C PHE A 288 7.94 14.43 -37.00
N GLU A 289 8.33 15.39 -37.83
CA GLU A 289 7.70 15.67 -39.13
C GLU A 289 8.63 15.14 -40.23
N GLY A 290 8.26 14.01 -40.85
CA GLY A 290 9.21 13.22 -41.64
C GLY A 290 10.36 12.73 -40.74
N ASP A 291 11.59 13.13 -41.08
CA ASP A 291 12.80 12.85 -40.29
C ASP A 291 13.25 14.02 -39.40
N ARG A 292 12.56 15.16 -39.47
CA ARG A 292 12.90 16.35 -38.70
C ARG A 292 12.31 16.25 -37.28
N PRO A 293 13.12 16.27 -36.20
CA PRO A 293 12.60 16.33 -34.84
C PRO A 293 11.94 17.68 -34.58
N ILE A 294 10.75 17.66 -33.98
CA ILE A 294 9.96 18.86 -33.66
C ILE A 294 9.65 19.02 -32.16
N ALA A 295 9.82 17.96 -31.36
CA ALA A 295 9.78 17.95 -29.89
C ALA A 295 10.43 16.66 -29.38
N GLY A 296 10.96 16.67 -28.15
CA GLY A 296 11.50 15.44 -27.55
C GLY A 296 12.34 15.62 -26.30
N ARG A 297 12.83 16.84 -26.03
CA ARG A 297 13.72 17.10 -24.90
C ARG A 297 12.95 17.05 -23.58
N GLU A 298 11.77 17.66 -23.54
CA GLU A 298 10.87 17.65 -22.39
C GLU A 298 9.52 17.04 -22.74
N GLU A 299 8.87 16.36 -21.78
CA GLU A 299 7.54 15.75 -22.00
C GLU A 299 6.52 16.80 -22.45
N ALA A 300 6.56 17.99 -21.85
CA ALA A 300 5.62 19.07 -22.12
C ALA A 300 5.61 19.50 -23.59
N GLU A 301 6.77 19.53 -24.26
CA GLU A 301 6.88 19.91 -25.67
C GLU A 301 6.03 19.00 -26.57
N ILE A 302 5.95 17.71 -26.25
CA ILE A 302 5.18 16.72 -27.03
C ILE A 302 3.68 16.99 -26.89
N TYR A 303 3.21 17.20 -25.66
CA TYR A 303 1.80 17.53 -25.42
C TYR A 303 1.43 18.84 -26.10
N GLU A 304 2.25 19.88 -25.96
CA GLU A 304 2.02 21.19 -26.58
C GLU A 304 1.94 21.10 -28.10
N LYS A 305 2.84 20.35 -28.75
CA LYS A 305 2.77 20.13 -30.20
C LYS A 305 1.49 19.41 -30.64
N LEU A 306 0.93 18.56 -29.79
CA LEU A 306 -0.32 17.84 -30.06
C LEU A 306 -1.58 18.63 -29.68
N ASP A 307 -1.43 19.91 -29.29
CA ASP A 307 -2.47 20.79 -28.75
C ASP A 307 -3.12 20.24 -27.46
N LEU A 308 -2.31 19.65 -26.60
CA LEU A 308 -2.68 19.16 -25.28
C LEU A 308 -1.91 19.94 -24.21
N ARG A 309 -2.49 20.06 -23.02
CA ARG A 309 -1.70 20.40 -21.83
C ARG A 309 -0.92 19.18 -21.36
N PRO A 310 0.23 19.35 -20.69
CA PRO A 310 0.95 18.24 -20.08
C PRO A 310 0.04 17.43 -19.17
N VAL A 311 -0.12 16.14 -19.48
CA VAL A 311 -0.95 15.24 -18.70
C VAL A 311 -0.13 14.66 -17.53
N PRO A 312 -0.56 14.84 -16.27
CA PRO A 312 0.10 14.23 -15.12
C PRO A 312 0.20 12.70 -15.28
N PRO A 313 1.33 12.06 -14.94
CA PRO A 313 1.53 10.62 -15.07
C PRO A 313 0.38 9.77 -14.50
N GLU A 314 -0.21 10.21 -13.39
CA GLU A 314 -1.29 9.54 -12.68
C GLU A 314 -2.56 9.38 -13.52
N LEU A 315 -2.77 10.25 -14.51
CA LEU A 315 -3.96 10.24 -15.36
C LEU A 315 -3.78 9.46 -16.66
N ARG A 316 -2.57 9.02 -16.97
CA ARG A 316 -2.21 8.41 -18.27
C ARG A 316 -2.68 6.95 -18.35
N GLU A 317 -3.98 6.76 -18.35
CA GLU A 317 -4.65 5.45 -18.31
C GLU A 317 -5.74 5.29 -19.39
N ASP A 318 -5.86 6.24 -20.33
CA ASP A 318 -6.91 6.31 -21.37
C ASP A 318 -8.33 6.27 -20.80
N ARG A 319 -8.59 7.18 -19.85
CA ARG A 319 -9.86 7.31 -19.09
C ARG A 319 -10.46 8.71 -19.23
N GLY A 320 -10.20 9.39 -20.35
CA GLY A 320 -10.72 10.72 -20.66
C GLY A 320 -9.70 11.84 -20.60
N GLU A 321 -8.45 11.57 -20.21
CA GLU A 321 -7.40 12.59 -20.06
C GLU A 321 -7.02 13.26 -21.38
N ILE A 322 -7.18 12.56 -22.51
CA ILE A 322 -6.93 13.09 -23.85
C ILE A 322 -8.12 13.91 -24.34
N GLU A 323 -9.34 13.43 -24.10
CA GLU A 323 -10.59 14.06 -24.49
C GLU A 323 -10.81 15.40 -23.78
N CYS A 324 -10.28 15.57 -22.55
CA CYS A 324 -10.37 16.82 -21.81
C CYS A 324 -9.60 18.00 -22.43
N ARG A 325 -8.77 17.81 -23.47
CA ARG A 325 -8.09 18.88 -24.25
C ARG A 325 -7.52 20.05 -23.43
N GLY A 326 -7.01 19.78 -22.21
CA GLY A 326 -6.43 20.79 -21.33
C GLY A 326 -7.31 21.30 -20.18
N GLU A 327 -8.52 20.77 -20.00
CA GLU A 327 -9.39 21.01 -18.82
C GLU A 327 -9.10 20.08 -17.65
N VAL A 328 -7.92 19.44 -17.62
CA VAL A 328 -7.51 18.63 -16.47
C VAL A 328 -7.41 19.55 -15.24
N PRO A 329 -8.21 19.31 -14.19
CA PRO A 329 -8.21 20.17 -13.03
C PRO A 329 -6.89 20.06 -12.27
N ARG A 330 -6.57 21.07 -11.44
CA ARG A 330 -5.46 20.95 -10.50
C ARG A 330 -5.78 19.85 -9.49
N LEU A 331 -5.15 18.69 -9.68
CA LEU A 331 -5.26 17.56 -8.78
C LEU A 331 -4.70 17.91 -7.40
N VAL A 332 -5.23 17.27 -6.36
CA VAL A 332 -4.70 17.37 -4.98
C VAL A 332 -3.22 17.01 -4.94
N SER A 333 -2.44 17.71 -4.12
CA SER A 333 -1.02 17.41 -3.88
C SER A 333 -0.73 17.16 -2.39
N PRO A 334 0.42 16.55 -2.05
CA PRO A 334 0.79 16.31 -0.64
C PRO A 334 0.82 17.59 0.19
N GLU A 335 1.19 18.72 -0.41
CA GLU A 335 1.29 20.03 0.24
C GLU A 335 -0.09 20.64 0.53
N ASP A 336 -1.15 20.17 -0.15
CA ASP A 336 -2.52 20.61 0.14
C ASP A 336 -3.05 19.97 1.44
N ILE A 337 -2.44 18.87 1.93
CA ILE A 337 -2.89 18.12 3.11
C ILE A 337 -2.54 18.84 4.40
N LYS A 338 -3.56 19.11 5.23
CA LYS A 338 -3.46 19.84 6.49
C LYS A 338 -3.58 18.95 7.73
N GLY A 339 -3.94 17.68 7.58
CA GLY A 339 -4.09 16.76 8.70
C GLY A 339 -4.47 15.36 8.27
N ASP A 340 -4.29 14.42 9.20
CA ASP A 340 -4.68 13.02 9.06
C ASP A 340 -5.83 12.72 10.04
N MET A 341 -6.88 12.06 9.56
CA MET A 341 -8.11 11.84 10.33
C MET A 341 -8.40 10.37 10.60
N HIS A 342 -7.43 9.47 10.40
CA HIS A 342 -7.51 8.06 10.79
C HIS A 342 -6.14 7.56 11.23
N ILE A 343 -5.88 7.67 12.53
CA ILE A 343 -4.68 7.13 13.17
C ILE A 343 -5.01 6.44 14.48
N HIS A 344 -4.13 5.56 14.93
CA HIS A 344 -4.30 4.71 16.10
C HIS A 344 -3.25 5.05 17.15
N SER A 345 -3.58 4.85 18.43
CA SER A 345 -2.69 5.08 19.54
C SER A 345 -2.52 3.83 20.40
N THR A 346 -1.68 3.91 21.42
CA THR A 346 -1.55 2.85 22.43
C THR A 346 -2.85 2.59 23.22
N ALA A 347 -3.90 3.38 23.00
CA ALA A 347 -5.20 3.12 23.59
C ALA A 347 -5.88 1.87 22.99
N SER A 348 -5.62 1.52 21.72
CA SER A 348 -6.05 0.26 21.10
C SER A 348 -4.84 -0.58 20.67
N ASP A 349 -4.50 -0.58 19.38
CA ASP A 349 -3.44 -1.38 18.74
C ASP A 349 -2.33 -0.54 18.08
N GLY A 350 -2.36 0.77 18.25
CA GLY A 350 -1.26 1.65 17.90
C GLY A 350 -0.05 1.47 18.83
N ARG A 351 1.12 1.86 18.34
CA ARG A 351 2.43 1.72 19.01
C ARG A 351 2.96 3.03 19.57
N SER A 352 2.31 4.14 19.24
CA SER A 352 2.72 5.48 19.65
C SER A 352 1.66 6.11 20.55
N THR A 353 2.12 6.85 21.56
CA THR A 353 1.26 7.66 22.43
C THR A 353 0.62 8.80 21.66
N ILE A 354 -0.39 9.43 22.26
CA ILE A 354 -1.08 10.59 21.69
C ILE A 354 -0.07 11.72 21.40
N GLU A 355 0.85 11.97 22.33
CA GLU A 355 1.86 13.02 22.24
C GLU A 355 2.90 12.73 21.17
N GLU A 356 3.39 11.48 21.07
CA GLU A 356 4.34 11.09 20.01
C GLU A 356 3.73 11.25 18.62
N MET A 357 2.49 10.81 18.41
CA MET A 357 1.77 10.99 17.15
C MET A 357 1.54 12.47 16.84
N ALA A 358 1.13 13.25 17.83
CA ALA A 358 0.89 14.68 17.66
C ALA A 358 2.16 15.45 17.29
N GLU A 359 3.29 15.16 17.94
CA GLU A 359 4.57 15.80 17.62
C GLU A 359 5.09 15.38 16.24
N ALA A 360 4.97 14.09 15.90
CA ALA A 360 5.36 13.58 14.58
C ALA A 360 4.52 14.17 13.45
N ALA A 361 3.21 14.34 13.65
CA ALA A 361 2.30 15.00 12.72
C ALA A 361 2.63 16.50 12.58
N ARG A 362 2.89 17.19 13.70
CA ARG A 362 3.27 18.61 13.70
C ARG A 362 4.58 18.85 12.97
N ALA A 363 5.57 17.97 13.15
CA ALA A 363 6.86 18.04 12.46
C ALA A 363 6.71 17.90 10.92
N ARG A 364 5.65 17.23 10.46
CA ARG A 364 5.27 17.11 9.04
C ARG A 364 4.41 18.26 8.52
N GLY A 365 4.12 19.25 9.36
CA GLY A 365 3.32 20.43 8.99
C GLY A 365 1.81 20.26 9.10
N TYR A 366 1.32 19.16 9.69
CA TYR A 366 -0.11 19.00 9.94
C TYR A 366 -0.60 19.97 11.02
N SER A 367 -1.78 20.54 10.76
CA SER A 367 -2.50 21.45 11.64
C SER A 367 -3.52 20.74 12.52
N TYR A 368 -3.95 19.53 12.16
CA TYR A 368 -4.83 18.71 12.97
C TYR A 368 -4.59 17.21 12.78
N LEU A 369 -5.02 16.43 13.77
CA LEU A 369 -4.88 14.97 13.81
C LEU A 369 -6.10 14.35 14.53
N ALA A 370 -6.73 13.32 13.97
CA ALA A 370 -7.82 12.60 14.64
C ALA A 370 -7.40 11.20 15.07
N PHE A 371 -7.53 10.93 16.37
CA PHE A 371 -7.29 9.61 16.95
C PHE A 371 -8.55 8.78 16.80
N CYS A 372 -8.46 7.69 16.04
CA CYS A 372 -9.56 6.83 15.63
C CYS A 372 -9.30 5.38 16.05
N ASP A 373 -8.89 5.19 17.31
CA ASP A 373 -8.72 3.86 17.90
C ASP A 373 -9.97 2.97 17.73
N HIS A 374 -9.79 1.65 17.75
CA HIS A 374 -10.88 0.70 17.46
C HIS A 374 -11.96 0.63 18.56
N SER A 375 -13.20 0.36 18.17
CA SER A 375 -14.32 0.12 19.09
C SER A 375 -14.36 -1.30 19.68
N LYS A 376 -15.23 -1.51 20.68
CA LYS A 376 -15.25 -2.68 21.59
C LYS A 376 -15.27 -4.05 20.92
N SER A 377 -15.86 -4.18 19.72
CA SER A 377 -16.02 -5.49 19.07
C SER A 377 -14.71 -6.00 18.45
N SER A 378 -13.72 -5.13 18.27
CA SER A 378 -12.37 -5.49 17.83
C SER A 378 -11.51 -5.97 19.00
N ALA A 379 -11.84 -7.15 19.53
CA ALA A 379 -11.12 -7.74 20.67
C ALA A 379 -9.63 -8.00 20.37
N ILE A 380 -9.29 -8.32 19.12
CA ILE A 380 -7.89 -8.56 18.69
C ILE A 380 -7.07 -7.26 18.76
N ALA A 381 -7.70 -6.13 18.44
CA ALA A 381 -7.07 -4.82 18.44
C ALA A 381 -7.21 -4.08 19.79
N ASN A 382 -7.58 -4.79 20.86
CA ASN A 382 -7.78 -4.20 22.19
C ASN A 382 -8.79 -3.02 22.17
N GLY A 383 -9.84 -3.15 21.36
CA GLY A 383 -10.86 -2.12 21.15
C GLY A 383 -11.46 -1.57 22.44
N LEU A 384 -11.81 -0.28 22.42
CA LEU A 384 -12.25 0.45 23.61
C LEU A 384 -13.71 0.12 23.92
N ASP A 385 -14.04 -0.13 25.18
CA ASP A 385 -15.44 -0.04 25.62
C ASP A 385 -15.84 1.43 25.84
N GLU A 386 -17.11 1.70 26.13
CA GLU A 386 -17.64 3.05 26.32
C GLU A 386 -16.90 3.80 27.44
N THR A 387 -16.51 3.10 28.51
CA THR A 387 -15.80 3.72 29.65
C THR A 387 -14.37 4.12 29.25
N ARG A 388 -13.67 3.24 28.54
CA ARG A 388 -12.32 3.50 28.02
C ARG A 388 -12.34 4.61 26.99
N LEU A 389 -13.35 4.66 26.13
CA LEU A 389 -13.51 5.72 25.12
C LEU A 389 -13.69 7.09 25.77
N LEU A 390 -14.59 7.21 26.76
CA LEU A 390 -14.80 8.50 27.44
C LEU A 390 -13.53 9.01 28.12
N ARG A 391 -12.77 8.12 28.76
CA ARG A 391 -11.44 8.47 29.30
C ARG A 391 -10.47 8.88 28.20
N HIS A 392 -10.45 8.15 27.08
CA HIS A 392 -9.56 8.46 25.97
C HIS A 392 -9.85 9.84 25.34
N ILE A 393 -11.12 10.23 25.25
CA ILE A 393 -11.52 11.59 24.85
C ILE A 393 -10.88 12.65 25.78
N GLU A 394 -10.90 12.41 27.10
CA GLU A 394 -10.25 13.29 28.07
C GLU A 394 -8.73 13.33 27.90
N ASP A 395 -8.10 12.17 27.67
CA ASP A 395 -6.66 12.03 27.45
C ASP A 395 -6.22 12.81 26.19
N ILE A 396 -6.96 12.70 25.09
CA ILE A 396 -6.70 13.46 23.85
C ILE A 396 -6.81 14.97 24.11
N ARG A 397 -7.86 15.41 24.80
CA ARG A 397 -8.04 16.83 25.15
C ARG A 397 -6.93 17.34 26.06
N ALA A 398 -6.46 16.51 26.99
CA ALA A 398 -5.34 16.85 27.88
C ALA A 398 -4.01 16.90 27.13
N ALA A 399 -3.78 15.99 26.17
CA ALA A 399 -2.61 16.00 25.29
C ALA A 399 -2.61 17.23 24.37
N GLY A 400 -3.74 17.60 23.79
CA GLY A 400 -3.86 18.81 22.94
C GLY A 400 -3.61 20.12 23.70
N LYS A 401 -3.76 20.12 25.04
CA LYS A 401 -3.31 21.25 25.87
C LYS A 401 -1.79 21.30 26.03
N ARG A 402 -1.10 20.15 25.97
CA ARG A 402 0.35 20.00 26.16
C ARG A 402 1.12 20.20 24.85
N VAL A 403 0.68 19.56 23.76
CA VAL A 403 1.28 19.69 22.43
C VAL A 403 0.68 20.88 21.71
N LYS A 404 1.46 21.95 21.52
CA LYS A 404 1.00 23.19 20.87
C LYS A 404 1.26 23.17 19.37
N GLY A 405 0.44 23.90 18.61
CA GLY A 405 0.62 24.06 17.15
C GLY A 405 -0.05 22.97 16.30
N ILE A 406 -0.83 22.08 16.92
CA ILE A 406 -1.65 21.07 16.26
C ILE A 406 -2.95 20.88 17.05
N THR A 407 -4.08 20.77 16.37
CA THR A 407 -5.36 20.43 16.99
C THR A 407 -5.53 18.91 17.04
N LEU A 408 -5.83 18.36 18.22
CA LEU A 408 -6.14 16.93 18.36
C LEU A 408 -7.66 16.75 18.43
N LEU A 409 -8.19 15.93 17.53
CA LEU A 409 -9.60 15.59 17.44
C LEU A 409 -9.82 14.23 18.12
N ALA A 410 -10.81 14.16 19.01
CA ALA A 410 -11.20 12.91 19.63
C ALA A 410 -12.13 12.15 18.68
N GLY A 411 -11.66 11.03 18.15
CA GLY A 411 -12.44 10.20 17.23
C GLY A 411 -12.48 8.74 17.62
N ILE A 412 -13.00 7.94 16.70
CA ILE A 412 -13.05 6.48 16.79
C ILE A 412 -13.18 5.90 15.39
N GLU A 413 -12.58 4.72 15.18
CA GLU A 413 -13.03 3.80 14.15
C GLU A 413 -14.08 2.84 14.75
N CYS A 414 -15.35 3.17 14.52
CA CYS A 414 -16.49 2.40 15.00
C CYS A 414 -16.77 1.21 14.08
N ASP A 415 -16.78 0.01 14.65
CA ASP A 415 -17.26 -1.17 13.94
C ASP A 415 -18.71 -0.98 13.53
N ILE A 416 -18.99 -1.23 12.27
CA ILE A 416 -20.32 -1.64 11.85
C ILE A 416 -20.41 -3.11 12.26
N LEU A 417 -21.56 -3.63 12.70
CA LEU A 417 -21.76 -5.03 13.16
C LEU A 417 -22.55 -5.85 12.14
N ALA A 418 -22.42 -7.18 12.12
CA ALA A 418 -23.00 -8.06 11.09
C ALA A 418 -24.52 -7.90 10.85
N ASN A 419 -25.24 -7.34 11.82
CA ASN A 419 -26.67 -7.04 11.77
C ASN A 419 -27.00 -5.61 11.28
N GLY A 420 -26.02 -4.80 10.90
CA GLY A 420 -26.20 -3.42 10.46
C GLY A 420 -26.04 -2.35 11.55
N LYS A 421 -26.00 -2.73 12.83
CA LYS A 421 -25.86 -1.77 13.93
C LYS A 421 -24.43 -1.26 14.04
N LEU A 422 -24.27 -0.05 14.58
CA LEU A 422 -22.97 0.46 15.02
C LEU A 422 -22.61 -0.12 16.38
N ASP A 423 -21.32 -0.19 16.67
CA ASP A 423 -20.80 -0.78 17.89
C ASP A 423 -21.02 0.12 19.13
N TYR A 424 -21.32 1.40 18.93
CA TYR A 424 -21.73 2.33 19.98
C TYR A 424 -23.13 2.90 19.76
N ALA A 425 -23.74 3.35 20.87
CA ALA A 425 -24.96 4.12 20.86
C ALA A 425 -24.72 5.59 20.46
N ASP A 426 -25.76 6.23 19.95
CA ASP A 426 -25.71 7.60 19.41
C ASP A 426 -25.24 8.66 20.44
N ASP A 427 -25.59 8.49 21.72
CA ASP A 427 -25.18 9.38 22.80
C ASP A 427 -23.69 9.30 23.12
N VAL A 428 -23.06 8.15 22.86
CA VAL A 428 -21.60 7.99 22.91
C VAL A 428 -20.97 8.63 21.68
N LEU A 429 -21.49 8.35 20.47
CA LEU A 429 -20.97 8.91 19.22
C LEU A 429 -21.06 10.44 19.16
N ALA A 430 -22.10 11.03 19.78
CA ALA A 430 -22.29 12.47 19.86
C ALA A 430 -21.16 13.23 20.59
N GLN A 431 -20.39 12.55 21.43
CA GLN A 431 -19.31 13.16 22.22
C GLN A 431 -17.99 13.30 21.45
N LEU A 432 -17.88 12.66 20.30
CA LEU A 432 -16.68 12.64 19.46
C LEU A 432 -16.64 13.83 18.50
N ASP A 433 -15.44 14.24 18.09
CA ASP A 433 -15.21 15.24 17.05
C ASP A 433 -15.38 14.62 15.65
N TRP A 434 -14.84 13.41 15.45
CA TRP A 434 -14.78 12.72 14.16
C TRP A 434 -15.07 11.23 14.31
N VAL A 435 -15.95 10.65 13.49
CA VAL A 435 -16.30 9.23 13.60
C VAL A 435 -16.15 8.56 12.24
N ILE A 436 -15.36 7.50 12.20
CA ILE A 436 -15.22 6.61 11.06
C ILE A 436 -16.05 5.35 11.34
N ALA A 437 -16.72 4.81 10.33
CA ALA A 437 -17.36 3.50 10.41
C ALA A 437 -16.76 2.52 9.41
N SER A 438 -16.43 1.30 9.86
CA SER A 438 -15.74 0.28 9.04
C SER A 438 -16.33 -1.12 9.23
N ILE A 439 -16.20 -1.99 8.22
CA ILE A 439 -16.58 -3.41 8.33
C ILE A 439 -15.33 -4.27 8.55
N HIS A 440 -15.13 -4.77 9.77
CA HIS A 440 -14.06 -5.73 10.08
C HIS A 440 -14.53 -7.18 10.17
N SER A 441 -15.84 -7.41 10.27
CA SER A 441 -16.44 -8.73 10.52
C SER A 441 -17.53 -9.07 9.51
N ALA A 442 -17.70 -10.38 9.27
CA ALA A 442 -18.69 -10.92 8.33
C ALA A 442 -18.56 -10.37 6.90
N GLN A 443 -17.33 -10.11 6.45
CA GLN A 443 -17.00 -9.55 5.13
C GLN A 443 -17.37 -10.47 3.93
N GLN A 444 -17.84 -11.68 4.20
CA GLN A 444 -18.26 -12.69 3.22
C GLN A 444 -19.80 -12.80 3.10
N GLN A 445 -20.54 -11.84 3.67
CA GLN A 445 -21.99 -11.73 3.45
C GLN A 445 -22.29 -11.40 1.98
N ASP A 446 -23.54 -11.63 1.55
CA ASP A 446 -23.96 -11.29 0.20
C ASP A 446 -23.91 -9.78 -0.07
N ARG A 447 -23.77 -9.40 -1.35
CA ARG A 447 -23.70 -8.01 -1.81
C ARG A 447 -24.78 -7.12 -1.22
N ALA A 448 -26.01 -7.60 -1.17
CA ALA A 448 -27.14 -6.80 -0.72
C ALA A 448 -27.05 -6.54 0.80
N SER A 449 -26.64 -7.53 1.58
CA SER A 449 -26.40 -7.38 3.03
C SER A 449 -25.25 -6.43 3.35
N LEU A 450 -24.11 -6.57 2.68
CA LEU A 450 -22.95 -5.68 2.87
C LEU A 450 -23.30 -4.23 2.49
N THR A 451 -23.94 -4.04 1.33
CA THR A 451 -24.38 -2.72 0.85
C THR A 451 -25.36 -2.06 1.83
N ARG A 452 -26.41 -2.78 2.26
CA ARG A 452 -27.39 -2.23 3.21
C ARG A 452 -26.74 -1.79 4.52
N ARG A 453 -25.81 -2.58 5.05
CA ARG A 453 -25.10 -2.28 6.30
C ARG A 453 -24.21 -1.04 6.17
N SER A 454 -23.45 -0.91 5.08
CA SER A 454 -22.66 0.29 4.82
C SER A 454 -23.52 1.54 4.67
N ILE A 455 -24.66 1.44 3.96
CA ILE A 455 -25.60 2.56 3.82
C ILE A 455 -26.22 2.96 5.15
N ALA A 456 -26.68 1.99 5.96
CA ALA A 456 -27.24 2.27 7.28
C ALA A 456 -26.25 2.99 8.20
N ALA A 457 -24.96 2.65 8.13
CA ALA A 457 -23.91 3.37 8.86
C ALA A 457 -23.77 4.82 8.38
N MET A 458 -23.77 5.06 7.06
CA MET A 458 -23.66 6.42 6.49
C MET A 458 -24.88 7.31 6.78
N GLU A 459 -26.05 6.72 7.03
CA GLU A 459 -27.29 7.42 7.39
C GLU A 459 -27.31 7.89 8.85
N ASN A 460 -26.46 7.33 9.71
CA ASN A 460 -26.30 7.83 11.07
C ASN A 460 -25.64 9.23 11.05
N PRO A 461 -26.23 10.23 11.73
CA PRO A 461 -25.75 11.62 11.66
C PRO A 461 -24.34 11.83 12.20
N PHE A 462 -23.82 10.92 13.02
CA PHE A 462 -22.51 11.04 13.66
C PHE A 462 -21.37 10.45 12.82
N ILE A 463 -21.65 9.50 11.92
CA ILE A 463 -20.64 8.81 11.09
C ILE A 463 -20.15 9.73 9.98
N CYS A 464 -19.01 10.38 10.17
CA CYS A 464 -18.46 11.37 9.25
C CYS A 464 -17.82 10.75 7.99
N CYS A 465 -17.26 9.55 8.13
CA CYS A 465 -16.54 8.87 7.06
C CYS A 465 -16.79 7.36 7.08
N LEU A 466 -16.91 6.75 5.90
CA LEU A 466 -16.84 5.30 5.74
C LEU A 466 -15.36 4.91 5.56
N GLY A 467 -14.80 4.18 6.52
CA GLY A 467 -13.39 3.76 6.55
C GLY A 467 -13.12 2.60 5.60
N HIS A 468 -11.92 2.59 4.99
CA HIS A 468 -11.41 1.66 3.97
C HIS A 468 -12.54 0.82 3.33
N PRO A 469 -13.39 1.46 2.49
CA PRO A 469 -14.77 0.99 2.27
C PRO A 469 -14.91 -0.42 1.74
N SER A 470 -13.94 -0.87 0.93
CA SER A 470 -13.98 -2.20 0.32
C SER A 470 -13.42 -3.27 1.25
N GLY A 471 -12.71 -2.89 2.32
CA GLY A 471 -12.03 -3.78 3.24
C GLY A 471 -10.90 -4.60 2.59
N ARG A 472 -10.41 -4.23 1.40
CA ARG A 472 -9.40 -5.02 0.68
C ARG A 472 -8.03 -4.95 1.35
N LEU A 473 -7.21 -5.96 1.10
CA LEU A 473 -5.77 -5.95 1.38
C LEU A 473 -5.02 -6.43 0.13
N ILE A 474 -4.21 -5.56 -0.46
CA ILE A 474 -3.46 -5.84 -1.69
C ILE A 474 -2.60 -7.09 -1.50
N GLY A 475 -2.76 -8.07 -2.39
CA GLY A 475 -2.03 -9.33 -2.34
C GLY A 475 -2.45 -10.28 -1.21
N ARG A 476 -3.49 -9.97 -0.42
CA ARG A 476 -3.93 -10.81 0.71
C ARG A 476 -5.43 -11.07 0.79
N ARG A 477 -6.27 -10.06 0.52
CA ARG A 477 -7.73 -10.13 0.66
C ARG A 477 -8.41 -9.33 -0.44
N ASP A 478 -9.28 -9.98 -1.21
CA ASP A 478 -10.13 -9.32 -2.21
C ASP A 478 -11.09 -8.33 -1.54
N ALA A 479 -11.54 -7.35 -2.33
CA ALA A 479 -12.57 -6.40 -1.90
C ALA A 479 -13.89 -7.11 -1.60
N MET A 480 -14.63 -6.60 -0.60
CA MET A 480 -16.02 -6.96 -0.38
C MET A 480 -16.86 -6.68 -1.63
N ASP A 481 -17.81 -7.56 -1.94
CA ASP A 481 -18.78 -7.33 -3.03
C ASP A 481 -19.82 -6.31 -2.55
N LEU A 482 -19.66 -5.06 -3.01
CA LEU A 482 -20.50 -3.93 -2.67
C LEU A 482 -21.16 -3.38 -3.94
N ASP A 483 -22.36 -2.86 -3.77
CA ASP A 483 -23.01 -2.07 -4.81
C ASP A 483 -22.50 -0.62 -4.80
N TRP A 484 -21.39 -0.39 -5.51
CA TRP A 484 -20.68 0.89 -5.48
C TRP A 484 -21.53 2.09 -5.88
N ASP A 485 -22.41 1.96 -6.88
CA ASP A 485 -23.32 3.04 -7.28
C ASP A 485 -24.25 3.44 -6.11
N ALA A 486 -24.78 2.44 -5.39
CA ALA A 486 -25.62 2.67 -4.22
C ALA A 486 -24.83 3.27 -3.05
N ILE A 487 -23.58 2.84 -2.85
CA ILE A 487 -22.67 3.39 -1.84
C ILE A 487 -22.37 4.87 -2.13
N PHE A 488 -22.02 5.22 -3.36
CA PHE A 488 -21.70 6.60 -3.74
C PHE A 488 -22.94 7.50 -3.64
N ALA A 489 -24.09 7.03 -4.11
CA ALA A 489 -25.34 7.77 -3.99
C ALA A 489 -25.73 8.03 -2.52
N ALA A 490 -25.49 7.06 -1.63
CA ALA A 490 -25.72 7.23 -0.20
C ALA A 490 -24.71 8.21 0.43
N ALA A 491 -23.42 8.07 0.14
CA ALA A 491 -22.38 8.97 0.64
C ALA A 491 -22.65 10.44 0.25
N ALA A 492 -22.99 10.69 -1.02
CA ALA A 492 -23.35 12.02 -1.51
C ALA A 492 -24.62 12.57 -0.83
N ARG A 493 -25.66 11.74 -0.67
CA ARG A 493 -26.92 12.12 -0.04
C ARG A 493 -26.75 12.47 1.44
N THR A 494 -26.00 11.67 2.20
CA THR A 494 -25.89 11.82 3.65
C THR A 494 -24.74 12.73 4.06
N GLY A 495 -23.96 13.22 3.09
CA GLY A 495 -22.73 13.95 3.35
C GLY A 495 -21.70 13.12 4.11
N CYS A 496 -21.73 11.78 4.02
CA CYS A 496 -20.67 10.94 4.56
C CYS A 496 -19.49 10.91 3.58
N ALA A 497 -18.27 11.17 4.05
CA ALA A 497 -17.08 11.05 3.22
C ALA A 497 -16.70 9.58 2.99
N LEU A 498 -15.96 9.32 1.91
CA LEU A 498 -15.37 8.01 1.64
C LEU A 498 -13.87 8.07 1.90
N GLU A 499 -13.35 7.12 2.66
CA GLU A 499 -11.92 7.07 2.94
C GLU A 499 -11.11 6.62 1.71
N ILE A 500 -9.98 7.27 1.49
CA ILE A 500 -8.86 6.80 0.68
C ILE A 500 -7.71 6.51 1.65
N SER A 501 -7.66 5.27 2.13
CA SER A 501 -6.61 4.78 3.01
C SER A 501 -5.28 4.79 2.26
N ALA A 502 -4.32 5.54 2.78
CA ALA A 502 -2.96 5.66 2.26
C ALA A 502 -2.07 4.50 2.68
N SER A 503 -2.57 3.58 3.52
CA SER A 503 -1.84 2.35 3.88
C SER A 503 -1.43 1.59 2.62
N TRP A 504 -0.15 1.29 2.48
CA TRP A 504 0.42 0.60 1.31
C TRP A 504 -0.19 -0.80 1.10
N GLN A 505 -0.75 -1.38 2.16
CA GLN A 505 -1.43 -2.68 2.11
C GLN A 505 -2.88 -2.57 1.63
N ARG A 506 -3.47 -1.36 1.63
CA ARG A 506 -4.89 -1.13 1.32
C ARG A 506 -5.07 -0.35 0.01
N LEU A 507 -4.57 0.88 -0.03
CA LEU A 507 -4.87 1.90 -1.04
C LEU A 507 -6.37 1.96 -1.36
N ASP A 508 -7.22 1.94 -0.34
CA ASP A 508 -8.68 1.76 -0.44
C ASP A 508 -9.39 3.00 0.08
N LEU A 509 -10.12 3.79 -0.71
CA LEU A 509 -10.76 3.48 -1.99
C LEU A 509 -9.82 3.40 -3.23
N LYS A 510 -10.08 2.42 -4.10
CA LYS A 510 -9.37 2.24 -5.37
C LYS A 510 -9.58 3.44 -6.32
N ASP A 511 -8.56 3.80 -7.09
CA ASP A 511 -8.56 4.93 -8.05
C ASP A 511 -9.80 5.02 -8.97
N VAL A 512 -10.24 3.90 -9.57
CA VAL A 512 -11.44 3.86 -10.41
C VAL A 512 -12.72 4.21 -9.66
N HIS A 513 -12.82 3.77 -8.40
CA HIS A 513 -13.96 4.08 -7.54
C HIS A 513 -13.89 5.52 -7.03
N VAL A 514 -12.70 6.07 -6.80
CA VAL A 514 -12.53 7.51 -6.53
C VAL A 514 -13.09 8.32 -7.68
N ARG A 515 -12.80 7.95 -8.94
CA ARG A 515 -13.35 8.65 -10.11
C ARG A 515 -14.87 8.59 -10.15
N GLN A 516 -15.45 7.40 -9.99
CA GLN A 516 -16.91 7.22 -9.97
C GLN A 516 -17.58 8.00 -8.83
N ALA A 517 -16.96 8.03 -7.66
CA ALA A 517 -17.45 8.77 -6.51
C ALA A 517 -17.38 10.30 -6.72
N ILE A 518 -16.39 10.82 -7.44
CA ILE A 518 -16.35 12.23 -7.86
C ILE A 518 -17.54 12.55 -8.76
N ASP A 519 -17.81 11.70 -9.76
CA ASP A 519 -18.93 11.88 -10.69
C ASP A 519 -20.29 11.85 -9.94
N ALA A 520 -20.36 11.09 -8.84
CA ALA A 520 -21.52 11.05 -7.93
C ALA A 520 -21.59 12.22 -6.91
N GLY A 521 -20.58 13.09 -6.85
CA GLY A 521 -20.54 14.27 -5.97
C GLY A 521 -20.04 14.01 -4.55
N CYS A 522 -19.38 12.88 -4.28
CA CYS A 522 -18.84 12.52 -2.97
C CYS A 522 -17.67 13.41 -2.54
N HIS A 523 -17.41 13.42 -1.22
CA HIS A 523 -16.18 13.95 -0.63
C HIS A 523 -15.31 12.80 -0.12
N PHE A 524 -14.01 13.04 0.01
CA PHE A 524 -13.03 12.04 0.45
C PHE A 524 -12.27 12.48 1.69
N ALA A 525 -11.86 11.50 2.50
CA ALA A 525 -10.83 11.67 3.51
C ALA A 525 -9.63 10.78 3.15
N ILE A 526 -8.46 11.36 2.91
CA ILE A 526 -7.22 10.63 2.67
C ILE A 526 -6.52 10.45 4.01
N ASN A 527 -6.43 9.23 4.52
CA ASN A 527 -5.88 8.99 5.86
C ASN A 527 -4.90 7.82 5.84
N THR A 528 -3.90 7.83 6.72
CA THR A 528 -2.83 6.82 6.68
C THR A 528 -3.18 5.48 7.32
N ASP A 529 -4.19 5.43 8.18
CA ASP A 529 -4.46 4.25 9.02
C ASP A 529 -3.20 3.92 9.86
N ALA A 530 -2.53 4.97 10.36
CA ALA A 530 -1.22 4.87 10.99
C ALA A 530 -1.32 4.35 12.43
N HIS A 531 -0.58 3.28 12.69
CA HIS A 531 -0.37 2.64 13.98
C HIS A 531 1.01 2.97 14.58
N SER A 532 1.84 3.74 13.89
CA SER A 532 3.07 4.34 14.45
C SER A 532 3.44 5.61 13.69
N THR A 533 4.37 6.38 14.25
CA THR A 533 4.80 7.67 13.71
C THR A 533 5.38 7.59 12.29
N GLU A 534 6.04 6.48 11.94
CA GLU A 534 6.63 6.25 10.61
C GLU A 534 5.55 6.02 9.55
N GLN A 535 4.40 5.47 9.95
CA GLN A 535 3.32 5.17 9.03
C GLN A 535 2.61 6.43 8.53
N LEU A 536 2.81 7.59 9.17
CA LEU A 536 2.38 8.89 8.67
C LEU A 536 3.02 9.23 7.31
N ASP A 537 4.20 8.68 7.01
CA ASP A 537 4.92 8.88 5.75
C ASP A 537 4.24 8.19 4.55
N GLN A 538 3.16 7.45 4.79
CA GLN A 538 2.37 6.81 3.74
C GLN A 538 1.37 7.75 3.06
N MET A 539 1.09 8.95 3.61
CA MET A 539 0.13 9.91 3.05
C MET A 539 0.29 10.16 1.54
N PRO A 540 1.53 10.30 0.99
CA PRO A 540 1.72 10.47 -0.45
C PRO A 540 1.10 9.35 -1.31
N LEU A 541 1.00 8.11 -0.81
CA LEU A 541 0.38 6.99 -1.55
C LEU A 541 -1.14 7.18 -1.69
N GLY A 542 -1.79 7.68 -0.64
CA GLY A 542 -3.22 8.01 -0.65
C GLY A 542 -3.49 9.20 -1.57
N VAL A 543 -2.65 10.24 -1.51
CA VAL A 543 -2.69 11.39 -2.43
C VAL A 543 -2.52 10.92 -3.87
N GLN A 544 -1.56 10.05 -4.15
CA GLN A 544 -1.34 9.51 -5.49
C GLN A 544 -2.55 8.71 -5.99
N THR A 545 -3.17 7.90 -5.13
CA THR A 545 -4.42 7.18 -5.44
C THR A 545 -5.56 8.15 -5.75
N ALA A 546 -5.71 9.21 -4.96
CA ALA A 546 -6.72 10.25 -5.18
C ALA A 546 -6.50 10.98 -6.51
N ARG A 547 -5.24 11.33 -6.83
CA ARG A 547 -4.85 11.97 -8.10
C ARG A 547 -5.19 11.09 -9.31
N ARG A 548 -4.92 9.78 -9.25
CA ARG A 548 -5.33 8.83 -10.31
C ARG A 548 -6.84 8.78 -10.51
N GLY A 549 -7.61 8.99 -9.44
CA GLY A 549 -9.06 9.15 -9.48
C GLY A 549 -9.54 10.54 -9.93
N TRP A 550 -8.63 11.46 -10.26
CA TRP A 550 -8.89 12.87 -10.62
C TRP A 550 -9.37 13.76 -9.46
N ALA A 551 -9.08 13.37 -8.21
CA ALA A 551 -9.47 14.17 -7.06
C ALA A 551 -8.73 15.51 -7.02
N THR A 552 -9.50 16.57 -6.79
CA THR A 552 -9.04 17.94 -6.56
C THR A 552 -9.11 18.27 -5.07
N ALA A 553 -8.38 19.31 -4.65
CA ALA A 553 -8.33 19.71 -3.24
C ALA A 553 -9.73 20.01 -2.65
N ASP A 554 -10.64 20.62 -3.42
CA ASP A 554 -11.99 20.96 -2.94
C ASP A 554 -12.83 19.72 -2.55
N ARG A 555 -12.52 18.53 -3.08
CA ARG A 555 -13.20 17.27 -2.75
C ARG A 555 -12.57 16.50 -1.60
N VAL A 556 -11.39 16.91 -1.15
CA VAL A 556 -10.63 16.21 -0.10
C VAL A 556 -10.69 17.01 1.20
N LEU A 557 -11.33 16.44 2.21
CA LEU A 557 -11.55 17.08 3.51
C LEU A 557 -10.24 17.43 4.23
N ASN A 558 -9.20 16.62 4.04
CA ASN A 558 -7.87 16.83 4.62
C ASN A 558 -7.20 18.12 4.14
N THR A 559 -7.71 18.78 3.08
CA THR A 559 -7.15 20.05 2.59
C THR A 559 -7.80 21.28 3.23
N TRP A 560 -8.85 21.08 4.02
CA TRP A 560 -9.61 22.19 4.59
C TRP A 560 -9.00 22.64 5.91
N PRO A 561 -8.97 23.96 6.19
CA PRO A 561 -8.60 24.43 7.52
C PRO A 561 -9.61 23.91 8.55
N GLU A 562 -9.15 23.64 9.77
CA GLU A 562 -9.96 23.06 10.86
C GLU A 562 -11.34 23.72 11.04
N PRO A 563 -11.51 25.06 11.02
CA PRO A 563 -12.82 25.68 11.18
C PRO A 563 -13.83 25.24 10.11
N ARG A 564 -13.40 25.14 8.84
CA ARG A 564 -14.25 24.66 7.74
C ARG A 564 -14.60 23.18 7.90
N LEU A 565 -13.65 22.36 8.36
CA LEU A 565 -13.91 20.95 8.66
C LEU A 565 -14.98 20.81 9.75
N ARG A 566 -14.91 21.60 10.83
CA ARG A 566 -15.92 21.59 11.90
C ARG A 566 -17.30 22.03 11.42
N GLU A 567 -17.38 23.06 10.57
CA GLU A 567 -18.63 23.49 9.96
C GLU A 567 -19.28 22.38 9.14
N TRP A 568 -18.48 21.63 8.37
CA TRP A 568 -18.96 20.49 7.59
C TRP A 568 -19.48 19.35 8.46
N ILE A 569 -18.74 19.00 9.53
CA ILE A 569 -19.17 17.98 10.50
C ILE A 569 -20.50 18.39 11.16
N ALA A 570 -20.62 19.66 11.55
CA ALA A 570 -21.86 20.19 12.15
C ALA A 570 -23.04 20.16 11.17
N ALA A 571 -22.81 20.52 9.90
CA ALA A 571 -23.84 20.48 8.86
C ALA A 571 -24.35 19.05 8.64
N LYS A 572 -23.45 18.06 8.62
CA LYS A 572 -23.83 16.64 8.53
C LYS A 572 -24.70 16.20 9.70
N ARG A 573 -24.27 16.50 10.94
CA ARG A 573 -25.03 16.13 12.15
C ARG A 573 -26.44 16.74 12.16
N LYS A 574 -26.58 17.96 11.64
CA LYS A 574 -27.87 18.64 11.51
C LYS A 574 -28.77 18.07 10.41
N ALA A 575 -28.19 17.54 9.33
CA ALA A 575 -28.97 16.99 8.21
C ALA A 575 -29.59 15.61 8.54
N GLY A 576 -29.05 14.88 9.51
CA GLY A 576 -29.55 13.56 9.93
C GLY A 576 -30.33 13.53 11.24
N GLY A 577 -30.55 14.68 11.89
CA GLY A 577 -31.47 14.84 13.03
C GLY A 577 -32.72 15.57 12.61
#